data_AF-A0A3L7XUU2-F1
#
_entry.id   AF-A0A3L7XUU2-F1
#
_cell.length_a   1.000
_cell.length_b   1.000
_cell.length_c   1.000
_cell.angle_alpha   90.00
_cell.angle_beta   90.00
_cell.angle_gamma   90.00
#
_symmetry.space_group_name_H-M   'P 1'
#
loop_
_entity.id
_entity.type
_entity.pdbx_description
1 polymer ?
#
loop_
_entity_poly.entity_id
_entity_poly.type
_entity_poly.pdbx_seq_one_letter_code
_entity_poly.pdbx_strand_id
1 'polypeptide(L)'
;MPLTSEAPAAPGRYALPADSKAGKRLLYGAATHWLVLCCAVIGSYVGLAVSPAVLLKLGFVRTAALLYRLYWPVCHQFAYRSWFLFGAHFYYAADEFKLLTGIDPYTAAGRLASKSFVGDAVLGYKLALCERDIAIYGGMLLASLAYAALRFSGREVAPLHWLGYGLLGIVPIALDGVSQLLSQPPFDFFGLALREST
;
A
#
# COMPACT_ATOMS: atom_id res chain seq x y z
N MET A 1 35.58 -49.09 12.91
CA MET A 1 34.28 -48.39 12.97
C MET A 1 34.07 -47.73 11.61
N PRO A 2 33.23 -48.28 10.71
CA PRO A 2 33.12 -47.72 9.37
C PRO A 2 32.34 -46.40 9.44
N LEU A 3 32.88 -45.37 8.79
CA LEU A 3 32.23 -44.10 8.56
C LEU A 3 30.98 -44.35 7.72
N THR A 4 29.80 -44.15 8.30
CA THR A 4 28.56 -44.11 7.53
C THR A 4 28.64 -42.91 6.59
N SER A 5 28.78 -43.17 5.30
CA SER A 5 28.52 -42.16 4.28
C SER A 5 27.07 -41.72 4.43
N GLU A 6 26.84 -40.49 4.87
CA GLU A 6 25.51 -39.88 4.77
C GLU A 6 25.09 -39.94 3.30
N ALA A 7 23.99 -40.65 3.02
CA ALA A 7 23.38 -40.61 1.71
C ALA A 7 23.06 -39.15 1.38
N PRO A 8 23.34 -38.67 0.15
CA PRO A 8 23.01 -37.30 -0.22
C PRO A 8 21.52 -37.07 0.04
N ALA A 9 21.21 -36.02 0.80
CA ALA A 9 19.86 -35.66 1.18
C ALA A 9 18.95 -35.76 -0.05
N ALA A 10 17.94 -36.65 0.02
CA ALA A 10 17.05 -36.89 -1.10
C ALA A 10 16.55 -35.55 -1.62
N PRO A 11 16.63 -35.29 -2.94
CA PRO A 11 16.18 -34.03 -3.50
C PRO A 11 14.79 -33.74 -2.95
N GLY A 12 14.65 -32.60 -2.26
CA GLY A 12 13.37 -32.21 -1.65
C GLY A 12 12.26 -32.40 -2.67
N ARG A 13 11.05 -32.77 -2.22
CA ARG A 13 9.90 -33.30 -3.00
C ARG A 13 9.54 -32.56 -4.31
N TYR A 14 10.16 -31.43 -4.59
CA TYR A 14 10.00 -30.57 -5.76
C TYR A 14 11.32 -30.16 -6.44
N ALA A 15 12.44 -30.85 -6.25
CA ALA A 15 13.71 -30.49 -6.89
C ALA A 15 13.60 -30.62 -8.42
N LEU A 16 13.99 -29.56 -9.13
CA LEU A 16 13.99 -29.56 -10.58
C LEU A 16 15.20 -30.35 -11.13
N PRO A 17 15.01 -31.19 -12.16
CA PRO A 17 16.11 -31.79 -12.93
C PRO A 17 17.09 -30.72 -13.45
N ALA A 18 18.38 -31.03 -13.47
CA ALA A 18 19.44 -30.08 -13.87
C ALA A 18 19.28 -29.57 -15.32
N ASP A 19 18.67 -30.36 -16.20
CA ASP A 19 18.36 -30.07 -17.60
C ASP A 19 17.03 -29.31 -17.81
N SER A 20 16.38 -28.89 -16.72
CA SER A 20 15.13 -28.12 -16.79
C SER A 20 15.30 -26.83 -17.60
N LYS A 21 14.44 -26.64 -18.60
CA LYS A 21 14.35 -25.40 -19.39
C LYS A 21 14.25 -24.16 -18.48
N ALA A 22 14.81 -23.04 -18.93
CA ALA A 22 14.84 -21.78 -18.17
C ALA A 22 13.47 -21.36 -17.61
N GLY A 23 12.39 -21.48 -18.41
CA GLY A 23 11.03 -21.18 -17.96
C GLY A 23 10.56 -22.01 -16.76
N LYS A 24 10.90 -23.31 -16.71
CA LYS A 24 10.57 -24.18 -15.55
C LYS A 24 11.34 -23.75 -14.30
N ARG A 25 12.62 -23.39 -14.46
CA ARG A 25 13.48 -22.90 -13.36
C ARG A 25 12.97 -21.58 -12.79
N LEU A 26 12.52 -20.66 -13.66
CA LEU A 26 11.91 -19.39 -13.25
C LEU A 26 10.61 -19.61 -12.49
N LEU A 27 9.71 -20.44 -13.00
CA LEU A 27 8.43 -20.73 -12.34
C LEU A 27 8.65 -21.37 -10.95
N TYR A 28 9.58 -22.31 -10.86
CA TYR A 28 9.94 -22.93 -9.58
C TYR A 28 10.56 -21.93 -8.60
N GLY A 29 11.45 -21.05 -9.08
CA GLY A 29 12.01 -19.97 -8.28
C GLY A 29 10.91 -19.06 -7.74
N ALA A 30 9.97 -18.65 -8.59
CA ALA A 30 8.83 -17.83 -8.20
C ALA A 30 7.93 -18.55 -7.18
N ALA A 31 7.64 -19.84 -7.40
CA ALA A 31 6.82 -20.64 -6.49
C ALA A 31 7.47 -20.88 -5.12
N THR A 32 8.80 -20.94 -5.06
CA THR A 32 9.55 -21.15 -3.80
C THR A 32 9.82 -19.84 -3.05
N HIS A 33 9.92 -18.72 -3.77
CA HIS A 33 10.20 -17.39 -3.21
C HIS A 33 9.00 -16.44 -3.27
N TRP A 34 7.79 -16.96 -3.44
CA TRP A 34 6.57 -16.18 -3.63
C TRP A 34 6.39 -15.11 -2.54
N LEU A 35 6.71 -15.42 -1.29
CA LEU A 35 6.56 -14.49 -0.17
C LEU A 35 7.52 -13.29 -0.28
N VAL A 36 8.77 -13.53 -0.69
CA VAL A 36 9.75 -12.47 -0.94
C VAL A 36 9.29 -11.61 -2.11
N LEU A 37 8.78 -12.23 -3.17
CA LEU A 37 8.22 -11.51 -4.33
C LEU A 37 7.02 -10.65 -3.93
N CYS A 38 6.08 -11.18 -3.14
CA CYS A 38 4.93 -10.43 -2.62
C CYS A 38 5.37 -9.23 -1.77
N CYS A 39 6.28 -9.43 -0.82
CA CYS A 39 6.82 -8.35 0.00
C CYS A 39 7.56 -7.31 -0.85
N ALA A 40 8.36 -7.73 -1.83
CA ALA A 40 9.10 -6.83 -2.71
C ALA A 40 8.16 -6.00 -3.60
N VAL A 41 7.15 -6.63 -4.20
CA VAL A 41 6.18 -5.93 -5.06
C VAL A 41 5.36 -4.94 -4.24
N ILE A 42 4.73 -5.38 -3.14
CA ILE A 42 3.89 -4.50 -2.32
C ILE A 42 4.75 -3.42 -1.65
N GLY A 43 5.92 -3.79 -1.11
CA GLY A 43 6.87 -2.87 -0.49
C GLY A 43 7.39 -1.82 -1.46
N SER A 44 7.72 -2.20 -2.70
CA SER A 44 8.10 -1.23 -3.73
C SER A 44 6.94 -0.30 -4.09
N TYR A 45 5.71 -0.82 -4.20
CA TYR A 45 4.53 -0.02 -4.49
C TYR A 45 4.20 0.99 -3.37
N VAL A 46 4.27 0.59 -2.09
CA VAL A 46 4.07 1.51 -0.97
C VAL A 46 5.24 2.49 -0.84
N GLY A 47 6.48 2.01 -0.94
CA GLY A 47 7.69 2.83 -0.84
C GLY A 47 7.78 3.90 -1.92
N LEU A 48 7.45 3.54 -3.17
CA LEU A 48 7.36 4.50 -4.27
C LEU A 48 6.25 5.53 -4.07
N ALA A 49 5.14 5.17 -3.40
CA ALA A 49 4.08 6.12 -3.05
C ALA A 49 4.49 7.09 -1.93
N VAL A 50 5.38 6.67 -1.02
CA VAL A 50 5.94 7.49 0.06
C VAL A 50 7.02 8.44 -0.45
N SER A 51 7.83 7.97 -1.40
CA SER A 51 9.02 8.68 -1.88
C SER A 51 8.82 10.10 -2.44
N PRO A 52 7.67 10.53 -3.02
CA PRO A 52 7.49 11.90 -3.51
C PRO A 52 7.63 12.93 -2.40
N ALA A 53 7.10 12.65 -1.20
CA ALA A 53 7.25 13.53 -0.05
C ALA A 53 8.72 13.69 0.37
N VAL A 54 9.48 12.59 0.35
CA VAL A 54 10.93 12.58 0.63
C VAL A 54 11.70 13.35 -0.44
N LEU A 55 11.38 13.12 -1.71
CA LEU A 55 12.01 13.80 -2.84
C LEU A 55 11.76 15.32 -2.80
N LEU A 56 10.54 15.75 -2.46
CA LEU A 56 10.24 17.17 -2.28
C LEU A 56 11.02 17.78 -1.10
N LYS A 57 11.10 17.07 0.04
CA LYS A 57 11.92 17.51 1.17
C LYS A 57 13.40 17.69 0.82
N LEU A 58 13.90 16.88 -0.10
CA LEU A 58 15.28 16.93 -0.61
C LEU A 58 15.45 17.86 -1.83
N GLY A 59 14.39 18.51 -2.32
CA GLY A 59 14.45 19.42 -3.46
C GLY A 59 14.38 18.77 -4.85
N PHE A 60 14.16 17.45 -4.95
CA PHE A 60 14.02 16.71 -6.21
C PHE A 60 12.61 16.84 -6.82
N VAL A 61 12.19 18.07 -7.12
CA VAL A 61 10.83 18.41 -7.56
C VAL A 61 10.39 17.65 -8.82
N ARG A 62 11.26 17.57 -9.84
CA ARG A 62 10.92 16.91 -11.13
C ARG A 62 10.67 15.41 -10.96
N THR A 63 11.46 14.75 -10.11
CA THR A 63 11.33 13.32 -9.83
C THR A 63 10.07 13.05 -9.03
N ALA A 64 9.78 13.86 -8.02
CA ALA A 64 8.52 13.76 -7.27
C ALA A 64 7.30 13.94 -8.19
N ALA A 65 7.33 14.94 -9.07
CA ALA A 65 6.27 15.18 -10.05
C ALA A 65 6.08 14.02 -11.04
N LEU A 66 7.14 13.30 -11.41
CA LEU A 66 7.00 12.07 -12.20
C LEU A 66 6.25 10.98 -11.41
N LEU A 67 6.61 10.76 -10.15
CA LEU A 67 5.95 9.74 -9.33
C LEU A 67 4.48 10.07 -9.06
N TYR A 68 4.14 11.31 -8.70
CA TYR A 68 2.72 11.71 -8.59
C TYR A 68 1.94 11.42 -9.88
N ARG A 69 2.53 11.69 -11.05
CA ARG A 69 1.90 11.39 -12.34
C ARG A 69 1.71 9.89 -12.58
N LEU A 70 2.66 9.05 -12.19
CA LEU A 70 2.54 7.58 -12.32
C LEU A 70 1.43 7.00 -11.46
N TYR A 71 1.18 7.59 -10.28
CA TYR A 71 0.10 7.16 -9.38
C TYR A 71 -1.26 7.81 -9.67
N TRP A 72 -1.31 8.82 -10.54
CA TRP A 72 -2.54 9.54 -10.89
C TRP A 72 -3.70 8.67 -11.40
N PRO A 73 -3.50 7.61 -12.21
CA PRO A 73 -4.61 6.78 -12.68
C PRO A 73 -5.16 5.84 -11.61
N VAL A 74 -4.38 5.53 -10.57
CA VAL A 74 -4.76 4.57 -9.52
C VAL A 74 -5.26 5.26 -8.24
N CYS A 75 -4.93 6.54 -8.03
CA CYS A 75 -5.36 7.30 -6.88
C CYS A 75 -5.68 8.75 -7.26
N HIS A 76 -6.72 9.31 -6.64
CA HIS A 76 -7.09 10.71 -6.86
C HIS A 76 -6.12 11.72 -6.26
N GLN A 77 -5.31 11.31 -5.27
CA GLN A 77 -4.28 12.14 -4.64
C GLN A 77 -4.83 13.45 -4.05
N PHE A 78 -6.05 13.45 -3.54
CA PHE A 78 -6.58 14.61 -2.83
C PHE A 78 -5.77 14.86 -1.56
N ALA A 79 -5.28 16.09 -1.40
CA ALA A 79 -4.44 16.47 -0.27
C ALA A 79 -5.14 16.23 1.09
N TYR A 80 -6.42 16.59 1.22
CA TYR A 80 -7.24 16.38 2.43
C TYR A 80 -7.62 14.91 2.72
N ARG A 81 -7.04 13.94 1.98
CA ARG A 81 -7.19 12.49 2.21
C ARG A 81 -5.85 11.76 2.11
N SER A 82 -4.76 12.46 2.35
CA SER A 82 -3.40 11.95 2.19
C SER A 82 -2.63 12.14 3.46
N TRP A 83 -1.75 11.19 3.75
CA TRP A 83 -0.73 11.38 4.76
C TRP A 83 0.29 12.43 4.29
N PHE A 84 0.78 13.22 5.23
CA PHE A 84 1.84 14.21 5.06
C PHE A 84 3.07 13.80 5.84
N LEU A 85 4.24 14.06 5.26
CA LEU A 85 5.53 13.91 5.94
C LEU A 85 6.23 15.26 6.03
N PHE A 86 7.04 15.42 7.07
CA PHE A 86 7.89 16.60 7.29
C PHE A 86 7.13 17.91 7.56
N GLY A 87 5.87 17.82 8.00
CA GLY A 87 5.03 18.96 8.38
C GLY A 87 4.61 18.92 9.86
N ALA A 88 3.70 19.82 10.23
CA ALA A 88 3.18 19.92 11.59
C ALA A 88 2.28 18.73 12.00
N HIS A 89 1.48 18.22 11.07
CA HIS A 89 0.59 17.07 11.27
C HIS A 89 0.80 16.01 10.20
N PHE A 90 0.42 14.77 10.51
CA PHE A 90 0.47 13.67 9.53
C PHE A 90 -0.73 13.68 8.58
N TYR A 91 -1.81 14.39 8.89
CA TYR A 91 -2.99 14.54 8.04
C TYR A 91 -3.69 15.85 8.37
N TYR A 92 -4.54 16.31 7.45
CA TYR A 92 -5.36 17.52 7.59
C TYR A 92 -6.76 17.22 7.08
N ALA A 93 -7.76 17.23 7.97
CA ALA A 93 -9.16 17.02 7.60
C ALA A 93 -9.65 18.12 6.64
N ALA A 94 -10.71 17.90 5.85
CA ALA A 94 -11.08 18.86 4.79
C ALA A 94 -11.34 20.29 5.29
N ASP A 95 -12.01 20.46 6.43
CA ASP A 95 -12.27 21.77 7.02
C ASP A 95 -10.98 22.47 7.46
N GLU A 96 -10.06 21.73 8.07
CA GLU A 96 -8.74 22.22 8.47
C GLU A 96 -7.88 22.56 7.25
N PHE A 97 -7.84 21.67 6.25
CA PHE A 97 -7.14 21.88 5.00
C PHE A 97 -7.67 23.14 4.27
N LYS A 98 -8.99 23.34 4.24
CA LYS A 98 -9.63 24.54 3.70
C LYS A 98 -9.19 25.79 4.47
N LEU A 99 -9.19 25.75 5.80
CA LEU A 99 -8.77 26.86 6.63
C LEU A 99 -7.30 27.24 6.39
N LEU A 100 -6.41 26.24 6.28
CA LEU A 100 -4.97 26.44 6.18
C LEU A 100 -4.51 26.83 4.77
N THR A 101 -5.20 26.36 3.72
CA THR A 101 -4.78 26.56 2.32
C THR A 101 -5.69 27.49 1.51
N GLY A 102 -6.90 27.76 2.00
CA GLY A 102 -7.95 28.45 1.25
C GLY A 102 -8.58 27.61 0.12
N ILE A 103 -8.14 26.36 -0.08
CA ILE A 103 -8.65 25.47 -1.12
C ILE A 103 -9.90 24.75 -0.58
N ASP A 104 -11.06 24.98 -1.18
CA ASP A 104 -12.34 24.42 -0.70
C ASP A 104 -12.63 23.00 -1.24
N PRO A 105 -12.43 21.92 -0.45
CA PRO A 105 -12.55 20.53 -0.92
C PRO A 105 -13.98 20.11 -1.28
N TYR A 106 -14.98 20.90 -0.86
CA TYR A 106 -16.38 20.63 -1.11
C TYR A 106 -16.82 21.06 -2.52
N THR A 107 -16.02 21.90 -3.18
CA THR A 107 -16.28 22.36 -4.56
C THR A 107 -15.53 21.53 -5.60
N ALA A 108 -16.06 21.44 -6.83
CA ALA A 108 -15.36 20.75 -7.93
C ALA A 108 -13.98 21.38 -8.22
N ALA A 109 -13.90 22.72 -8.20
CA ALA A 109 -12.67 23.46 -8.41
C ALA A 109 -11.65 23.19 -7.30
N GLY A 110 -12.06 23.21 -6.03
CA GLY A 110 -11.16 22.94 -4.93
C GLY A 110 -10.74 21.47 -4.81
N ARG A 111 -11.55 20.51 -5.26
CA ARG A 111 -11.10 19.11 -5.43
C ARG A 111 -9.98 19.00 -6.48
N LEU A 112 -10.11 19.71 -7.60
CA LEU A 112 -9.05 19.73 -8.62
C LEU A 112 -7.79 20.45 -8.13
N ALA A 113 -7.94 21.54 -7.37
CA ALA A 113 -6.84 22.26 -6.76
C ALA A 113 -6.13 21.42 -5.67
N SER A 114 -6.86 20.74 -4.79
CA SER A 114 -6.29 19.88 -3.74
C SER A 114 -5.56 18.66 -4.32
N LYS A 115 -5.98 18.17 -5.49
CA LYS A 115 -5.23 17.17 -6.26
C LYS A 115 -3.85 17.69 -6.68
N SER A 116 -3.75 18.96 -7.05
CA SER A 116 -2.50 19.61 -7.49
C SER A 116 -1.63 20.10 -6.33
N PHE A 117 -2.20 20.29 -5.14
CA PHE A 117 -1.48 20.70 -3.94
C PHE A 117 -0.56 19.58 -3.47
N VAL A 118 0.77 19.76 -3.53
CA VAL A 118 1.76 18.75 -3.11
C VAL A 118 2.27 18.93 -1.68
N GLY A 119 2.00 20.08 -1.06
CA GLY A 119 2.50 20.45 0.26
C GLY A 119 3.51 21.59 0.26
N ASP A 120 3.94 21.97 1.45
CA ASP A 120 4.90 23.04 1.72
C ASP A 120 5.72 22.76 2.99
N ALA A 121 6.53 23.72 3.43
CA ALA A 121 7.41 23.54 4.59
C ALA A 121 6.68 23.51 5.94
N VAL A 122 5.44 24.00 6.02
CA VAL A 122 4.62 24.06 7.25
C VAL A 122 3.72 22.82 7.32
N LEU A 123 2.96 22.58 6.26
CA LEU A 123 2.03 21.45 6.16
C LEU A 123 2.77 20.13 5.88
N GLY A 124 4.01 20.19 5.43
CA GLY A 124 4.75 19.03 4.94
C GLY A 124 4.31 18.65 3.53
N TYR A 125 4.76 17.49 3.06
CA TYR A 125 4.51 17.00 1.71
C TYR A 125 3.65 15.75 1.72
N LYS A 126 2.62 15.73 0.87
CA LYS A 126 1.67 14.63 0.79
C LYS A 126 2.27 13.39 0.12
N LEU A 127 1.73 12.21 0.40
CA LEU A 127 2.06 10.99 -0.33
C LEU A 127 1.37 10.93 -1.71
N ALA A 128 1.83 10.04 -2.59
CA ALA A 128 1.19 9.82 -3.90
C ALA A 128 -0.02 8.87 -3.85
N LEU A 129 -0.32 8.31 -2.69
CA LEU A 129 -1.52 7.53 -2.41
C LEU A 129 -2.32 8.18 -1.28
N CYS A 130 -3.62 7.93 -1.25
CA CYS A 130 -4.49 8.36 -0.16
C CYS A 130 -4.28 7.50 1.09
N GLU A 131 -4.83 7.96 2.21
CA GLU A 131 -4.72 7.26 3.49
C GLU A 131 -5.26 5.83 3.42
N ARG A 132 -6.39 5.64 2.73
CA ARG A 132 -6.98 4.31 2.51
C ARG A 132 -6.05 3.38 1.75
N ASP A 133 -5.52 3.82 0.62
CA ASP A 133 -4.66 2.98 -0.22
C ASP A 133 -3.39 2.60 0.57
N ILE A 134 -2.82 3.57 1.31
CA ILE A 134 -1.70 3.31 2.22
C ILE A 134 -2.08 2.31 3.31
N ALA A 135 -3.27 2.41 3.90
CA ALA A 135 -3.74 1.48 4.92
C ALA A 135 -3.93 0.06 4.37
N ILE A 136 -4.51 -0.08 3.17
CA ILE A 136 -4.73 -1.38 2.53
C ILE A 136 -3.38 -2.02 2.16
N TYR A 137 -2.57 -1.36 1.33
CA TYR A 137 -1.33 -1.94 0.85
C TYR A 137 -0.26 -2.03 1.95
N GLY A 138 -0.22 -1.06 2.86
CA GLY A 138 0.62 -1.09 4.05
C GLY A 138 0.22 -2.23 4.99
N GLY A 139 -1.07 -2.43 5.23
CA GLY A 139 -1.59 -3.56 6.01
C GLY A 139 -1.22 -4.91 5.38
N MET A 140 -1.37 -5.05 4.06
CA MET A 140 -0.95 -6.24 3.33
C MET A 140 0.57 -6.49 3.47
N LEU A 141 1.38 -5.44 3.37
CA LEU A 141 2.84 -5.53 3.55
C LEU A 141 3.18 -5.97 4.97
N LEU A 142 2.60 -5.34 5.99
CA LEU A 142 2.83 -5.67 7.39
C LEU A 142 2.42 -7.11 7.71
N ALA A 143 1.26 -7.55 7.22
CA ALA A 143 0.82 -8.94 7.37
C ALA A 143 1.79 -9.93 6.68
N SER A 144 2.28 -9.58 5.48
CA SER A 144 3.25 -10.41 4.75
C SER A 144 4.61 -10.49 5.46
N LEU A 145 5.09 -9.38 6.02
CA LEU A 145 6.31 -9.33 6.81
C LEU A 145 6.17 -10.10 8.13
N ALA A 146 5.03 -9.97 8.81
CA ALA A 146 4.73 -10.73 10.03
C ALA A 146 4.69 -12.24 9.73
N TYR A 147 4.03 -12.65 8.65
CA TYR A 147 4.03 -14.04 8.20
C TYR A 147 5.43 -14.55 7.85
N ALA A 148 6.25 -13.73 7.18
CA ALA A 148 7.64 -14.05 6.90
C ALA A 148 8.45 -14.27 8.19
N ALA A 149 8.34 -13.35 9.16
CA ALA A 149 9.02 -13.46 10.45
C ALA A 149 8.60 -14.72 11.23
N LEU A 150 7.31 -15.06 11.23
CA LEU A 150 6.80 -16.29 11.87
C LEU A 150 7.38 -17.55 11.21
N ARG A 151 7.41 -17.59 9.87
CA ARG A 151 7.97 -18.71 9.10
C ARG A 151 9.47 -18.86 9.33
N PHE A 152 10.23 -17.75 9.35
CA PHE A 152 11.66 -17.76 9.65
C PHE A 152 11.98 -18.17 11.09
N SER A 153 11.04 -17.98 12.02
CA SER A 153 11.17 -18.43 13.40
C SER A 153 10.97 -19.95 13.57
N GLY A 154 10.75 -20.70 12.48
CA GLY A 154 10.50 -22.14 12.51
C GLY A 154 9.08 -22.52 12.97
N ARG A 155 8.17 -21.55 13.11
CA ARG A 155 6.78 -21.82 13.47
C ARG A 155 6.00 -22.26 12.24
N GLU A 156 5.29 -23.38 12.36
CA GLU A 156 4.29 -23.76 11.38
C GLU A 156 3.04 -22.90 11.57
N VAL A 157 2.67 -22.17 10.51
CA VAL A 157 1.46 -21.34 10.50
C VAL A 157 0.42 -22.06 9.65
N ALA A 158 -0.60 -22.60 10.30
CA ALA A 158 -1.73 -23.19 9.60
C ALA A 158 -2.47 -22.09 8.79
N PRO A 159 -2.90 -22.38 7.55
CA PRO A 159 -3.71 -21.45 6.78
C PRO A 159 -4.97 -21.09 7.55
N LEU A 160 -5.28 -19.80 7.63
CA LEU A 160 -6.53 -19.34 8.21
C LEU A 160 -7.71 -19.88 7.37
N HIS A 161 -8.81 -20.24 8.03
CA HIS A 161 -10.04 -20.57 7.32
C HIS A 161 -10.47 -19.39 6.43
N TRP A 162 -11.06 -19.64 5.26
CA TRP A 162 -11.41 -18.59 4.30
C TRP A 162 -12.31 -17.49 4.89
N LEU A 163 -13.17 -17.84 5.86
CA LEU A 163 -13.98 -16.88 6.62
C LEU A 163 -13.13 -15.87 7.38
N GLY A 164 -11.98 -16.28 7.94
CA GLY A 164 -11.08 -15.37 8.63
C GLY A 164 -10.46 -14.34 7.69
N TYR A 165 -10.07 -14.75 6.48
CA TYR A 165 -9.63 -13.80 5.44
C TYR A 165 -10.75 -12.85 5.02
N GLY A 166 -11.98 -13.36 4.90
CA GLY A 166 -13.16 -12.53 4.62
C GLY A 166 -13.41 -11.50 5.72
N LEU A 167 -13.48 -11.93 6.97
CA LEU A 167 -13.83 -11.09 8.12
C LEU A 167 -12.74 -10.08 8.49
N LEU A 168 -11.45 -10.47 8.44
CA LEU A 168 -10.35 -9.59 8.84
C LEU A 168 -9.81 -8.73 7.69
N GLY A 169 -9.84 -9.25 6.45
CA GLY A 169 -9.30 -8.55 5.29
C GLY A 169 -10.38 -7.84 4.49
N ILE A 170 -11.39 -8.56 4.01
CA ILE A 170 -12.33 -8.04 3.00
C ILE A 170 -13.42 -7.17 3.63
N VAL A 171 -14.03 -7.62 4.73
CA VAL A 171 -15.19 -6.94 5.34
C VAL A 171 -14.87 -5.50 5.75
N PRO A 172 -13.76 -5.19 6.45
CA PRO A 172 -13.44 -3.81 6.82
C PRO A 172 -13.25 -2.89 5.59
N ILE A 173 -12.57 -3.39 4.56
CA ILE A 173 -12.35 -2.67 3.30
C ILE A 173 -13.67 -2.44 2.57
N ALA A 174 -14.54 -3.45 2.51
CA ALA A 174 -15.84 -3.37 1.87
C ALA A 174 -16.77 -2.37 2.60
N LEU A 175 -16.81 -2.41 3.93
CA LEU A 175 -17.58 -1.46 4.73
C LEU A 175 -17.10 -0.02 4.55
N ASP A 176 -15.79 0.22 4.58
CA ASP A 176 -15.22 1.54 4.31
C ASP A 176 -15.55 2.01 2.88
N GLY A 177 -15.26 1.18 1.87
CA GLY A 177 -15.47 1.50 0.46
C GLY A 177 -16.93 1.78 0.13
N VAL A 178 -17.85 0.94 0.59
CA VAL A 178 -19.30 1.10 0.38
C VAL A 178 -19.81 2.33 1.12
N SER A 179 -19.44 2.51 2.40
CA SER A 179 -19.91 3.68 3.16
C SER A 179 -19.42 4.99 2.54
N GLN A 180 -18.19 5.03 2.00
CA GLN A 180 -17.70 6.19 1.28
C GLN A 180 -18.42 6.37 -0.06
N LEU A 181 -18.61 5.32 -0.86
CA LEU A 181 -19.32 5.43 -2.15
C LEU A 181 -20.74 6.00 -1.99
N LEU A 182 -21.45 5.63 -0.92
CA LEU A 182 -22.81 6.10 -0.65
C LEU A 182 -22.85 7.53 -0.09
N SER A 183 -21.74 8.02 0.49
CA SER A 183 -21.61 9.35 1.10
C SER A 183 -21.05 10.44 0.16
N GLN A 184 -20.74 10.09 -1.09
CA GLN A 184 -20.17 11.02 -2.07
C GLN A 184 -21.19 11.34 -3.17
N PRO A 185 -21.15 12.56 -3.74
CA PRO A 185 -21.93 12.90 -4.91
C PRO A 185 -21.62 11.93 -6.08
N PRO A 186 -22.61 11.44 -6.83
CA PRO A 186 -24.01 11.88 -6.88
C PRO A 186 -24.96 11.11 -5.94
N PHE A 187 -24.46 10.17 -5.15
CA PHE A 187 -25.31 9.23 -4.42
C PHE A 187 -25.88 9.84 -3.14
N ASP A 188 -25.07 10.56 -2.33
CA ASP A 188 -25.42 11.27 -1.08
C ASP A 188 -26.64 10.67 -0.35
N PHE A 189 -26.68 9.34 -0.26
CA PHE A 189 -27.87 8.64 0.18
C PHE A 189 -28.04 8.88 1.68
N PHE A 190 -29.28 9.11 2.10
CA PHE A 190 -29.66 9.33 3.50
C PHE A 190 -29.16 10.63 4.17
N GLY A 191 -28.67 11.62 3.40
CA GLY A 191 -28.19 12.88 3.98
C GLY A 191 -26.96 12.69 4.89
N LEU A 192 -26.20 11.62 4.66
CA LEU A 192 -24.95 11.37 5.36
C LEU A 192 -23.96 12.50 5.03
N ALA A 193 -23.35 13.08 6.05
CA ALA A 193 -22.25 14.03 5.86
C ALA A 193 -21.14 13.37 5.04
N LEU A 194 -20.44 14.18 4.23
CA LEU A 194 -19.27 13.73 3.46
C LEU A 194 -18.30 13.00 4.39
N ARG A 195 -18.25 11.67 4.26
CA ARG A 195 -17.41 10.84 5.12
C ARG A 195 -15.99 10.82 4.56
N GLU A 196 -15.06 11.32 5.37
CA GLU A 196 -13.63 11.19 5.13
C GLU A 196 -13.12 9.83 5.63
N SER A 197 -11.92 9.45 5.17
CA SER A 197 -11.31 8.15 5.51
C SER A 197 -10.62 8.15 6.88
N THR A 198 -10.75 9.25 7.64
CA THR A 198 -10.13 9.50 8.94
C THR A 198 -11.08 9.28 10.11
#